data_AF-A0A2D3I300-F1
#
_entry.id   AF-A0A2D3I300-F1
#
_cell.length_a   1.000
_cell.length_b   1.000
_cell.length_c   1.000
_cell.angle_alpha   90.00
_cell.angle_beta   90.00
_cell.angle_gamma   90.00
#
_symmetry.space_group_name_H-M   'P 1'
#
loop_
_entity.id
_entity.type
_entity.pdbx_description
1 polymer ?
#
loop_
_entity_poly.entity_id
_entity_poly.type
_entity_poly.pdbx_seq_one_letter_code
_entity_poly.pdbx_strand_id
1 'polypeptide(L)' 'VWNVSFLDRPARAILPYCQALQKLAPHIQQVSMESNGKGVSIEGISLPYQTGEIDF' A
#
# COMPACT_ATOMS: atom_id res chain seq x y z
N VAL A 1 1.82 -0.14 -8.32
CA VAL A 1 2.97 0.12 -9.25
C VAL A 1 2.72 1.32 -10.15
N TRP A 2 1.90 1.25 -11.20
CA TRP A 2 1.74 2.37 -12.16
C TRP A 2 1.36 3.71 -11.49
N ASN A 3 0.30 3.71 -10.67
CA ASN A 3 -0.21 4.91 -10.01
C ASN A 3 0.80 5.56 -9.04
N VAL A 4 1.51 4.74 -8.25
CA VAL A 4 2.49 5.25 -7.26
C VAL A 4 3.79 5.65 -7.95
N SER A 5 4.36 4.79 -8.79
CA SER A 5 5.71 4.96 -9.32
C SER A 5 5.80 5.93 -10.49
N PHE A 6 4.72 6.14 -11.24
CA PHE A 6 4.73 6.95 -12.47
C PHE A 6 3.75 8.13 -12.44
N LEU A 7 2.64 8.01 -11.71
CA LEU A 7 1.62 9.06 -11.60
C LEU A 7 1.64 9.80 -10.25
N ASP A 8 2.58 9.44 -9.36
CA ASP A 8 2.77 10.04 -8.03
C ASP A 8 1.47 10.09 -7.20
N ARG A 9 0.72 8.99 -7.22
CA ARG A 9 -0.51 8.80 -6.43
C ARG A 9 -0.24 7.83 -5.28
N PRO A 10 0.17 8.32 -4.10
CA PRO A 10 0.63 7.46 -3.00
C PRO A 10 -0.49 6.83 -2.17
N ALA A 11 -1.76 7.20 -2.42
CA ALA A 11 -2.90 6.74 -1.61
C ALA A 11 -3.88 5.91 -2.45
N ARG A 12 -4.46 4.89 -1.82
CA ARG A 12 -5.43 3.97 -2.43
C ARG A 12 -6.65 3.80 -1.53
N ALA A 13 -7.83 4.07 -2.10
CA ALA A 13 -9.11 3.91 -1.40
C ALA A 13 -9.69 2.50 -1.64
N ILE A 14 -10.16 1.86 -0.57
CA ILE A 14 -10.84 0.56 -0.61
C ILE A 14 -12.31 0.79 -0.29
N LEU A 15 -13.15 0.79 -1.34
CA LEU A 15 -14.58 1.14 -1.23
C LEU A 15 -15.47 -0.08 -1.54
N PRO A 16 -15.66 -1.00 -0.58
CA PRO A 16 -16.54 -2.15 -0.78
C PRO A 16 -18.00 -1.70 -0.75
N TYR A 17 -18.75 -1.98 -1.81
CA TYR A 17 -20.19 -1.71 -1.91
C TYR A 17 -21.03 -2.81 -1.20
N CYS A 18 -20.54 -3.29 -0.06
CA CYS A 18 -21.19 -4.32 0.74
C CYS A 18 -20.89 -4.10 2.23
N GLN A 19 -21.93 -3.88 3.03
CA GLN A 19 -21.80 -3.59 4.46
C GLN A 19 -21.08 -4.70 5.24
N ALA A 20 -21.25 -5.95 4.83
CA ALA A 20 -20.59 -7.10 5.46
C ALA A 20 -19.04 -7.01 5.37
N LEU A 21 -18.51 -6.25 4.40
CA LEU A 21 -17.07 -6.08 4.17
C LEU A 21 -16.49 -4.83 4.86
N GLN A 22 -17.19 -4.23 5.82
CA GLN A 22 -16.71 -3.04 6.56
C GLN A 22 -15.34 -3.24 7.24
N LYS A 23 -14.90 -4.47 7.50
CA LYS A 23 -13.59 -4.79 8.08
C LYS A 23 -12.53 -5.21 7.06
N LEU A 24 -12.86 -5.20 5.77
CA LEU A 24 -11.90 -5.50 4.71
C LEU A 24 -10.82 -4.41 4.63
N ALA A 25 -11.20 -3.14 4.60
CA ALA A 25 -10.27 -2.03 4.54
C ALA A 25 -9.19 -2.06 5.65
N PRO A 26 -9.52 -2.17 6.96
CA PRO A 26 -8.50 -2.24 8.00
C PRO A 26 -7.64 -3.52 7.94
N HIS A 27 -8.18 -4.63 7.43
CA HIS A 27 -7.38 -5.82 7.21
C HIS A 27 -6.35 -5.62 6.08
N ILE A 28 -6.76 -5.05 4.96
CA ILE A 28 -5.87 -4.77 3.83
C ILE A 28 -4.83 -3.71 4.18
N GLN A 29 -5.19 -2.71 4.97
CA GLN A 29 -4.24 -1.73 5.51
C GLN A 29 -3.03 -2.41 6.15
N GLN A 30 -3.27 -3.33 7.08
CA GLN A 30 -2.20 -4.06 7.72
C GLN A 30 -1.41 -4.90 6.70
N VAL A 31 -2.11 -5.72 5.90
CA VAL A 31 -1.46 -6.62 4.93
C VAL A 31 -0.54 -5.85 3.98
N SER A 32 -0.99 -4.72 3.46
CA SER A 32 -0.27 -3.94 2.44
C SER A 32 0.82 -3.08 3.05
N MET A 33 0.48 -2.24 4.04
CA MET A 33 1.40 -1.26 4.59
C MET A 33 2.51 -1.93 5.41
N GLU A 34 2.19 -2.98 6.17
CA GLU A 34 3.20 -3.71 6.96
C GLU A 34 4.14 -4.54 6.07
N SER A 35 3.64 -5.08 4.96
CA SER A 35 4.45 -5.89 4.04
C SER A 35 5.31 -5.03 3.13
N ASN A 36 4.74 -3.95 2.56
CA ASN A 36 5.35 -3.22 1.44
C ASN A 36 5.91 -1.85 1.82
N GLY A 37 5.61 -1.32 3.01
CA GLY A 37 6.19 -0.07 3.52
C GLY A 37 7.63 -0.27 3.99
N LYS A 38 8.56 -0.60 3.08
CA LYS A 38 9.94 -0.98 3.38
C LYS A 38 10.95 -0.04 2.74
N GLY A 39 12.00 0.36 3.46
CA GLY A 39 13.04 1.24 2.93
C GLY A 39 14.25 0.53 2.29
N VAL A 40 14.26 -0.81 2.28
CA VAL A 40 15.46 -1.62 1.95
C VAL A 40 15.05 -2.79 1.05
N SER A 41 15.86 -3.05 0.02
CA SER A 41 15.69 -4.18 -0.90
C SER A 41 16.07 -5.51 -0.24
N ILE A 42 15.75 -6.63 -0.89
CA ILE A 42 16.16 -7.97 -0.42
C ILE A 42 17.68 -8.15 -0.35
N GLU A 43 18.43 -7.35 -1.10
CA GLU A 43 19.90 -7.34 -1.14
C GLU A 43 20.50 -6.49 -0.01
N GLY A 44 19.67 -5.89 0.85
CA GLY A 44 20.12 -5.04 1.95
C GLY A 44 20.48 -3.60 1.54
N ILE A 45 20.17 -3.20 0.31
CA ILE A 45 20.46 -1.86 -0.21
C ILE A 45 19.26 -0.95 0.02
N SER A 46 19.49 0.31 0.42
CA SER A 46 18.41 1.28 0.59
C SER A 46 17.71 1.56 -0.75
N LEU A 47 16.38 1.58 -0.75
CA LEU A 47 15.59 1.79 -1.96
C LEU A 47 15.64 3.27 -2.39
N PRO A 48 15.93 3.56 -3.67
CA PRO A 48 16.01 4.93 -4.16
C PRO A 48 14.64 5.55 -4.49
N TYR A 49 13.54 4.85 -4.20
CA TYR A 49 12.16 5.26 -4.49
C TYR A 49 11.23 4.94 -3.32
N GLN A 50 10.07 5.60 -3.27
CA GLN A 50 9.05 5.31 -2.26
C GLN A 50 8.32 4.00 -2.53
N THR A 51 8.03 3.26 -1.46
CA THR A 51 7.33 1.97 -1.52
C THR A 51 6.16 1.92 -0.55
N GLY A 52 5.17 1.11 -0.89
CA GLY A 52 3.94 1.02 -0.13
C GLY A 52 3.04 2.22 -0.44
N GLU A 53 1.75 1.94 -0.58
CA GLU A 53 0.71 2.95 -0.70
C GLU A 53 -0.04 3.08 0.63
N ILE A 54 -0.59 4.27 0.87
CA ILE A 54 -1.45 4.52 2.03
C ILE A 54 -2.84 3.99 1.69
N ASP A 55 -3.25 2.90 2.33
CA ASP A 55 -4.57 2.30 2.16
C ASP A 55 -5.58 2.92 3.13
N PHE A 56 -6.77 3.29 2.66
CA PHE A 56 -7.86 3.81 3.48
C PHE A 56 -9.26 3.46 2.98
#